data_AF-A0A371CY62-F1
#
_entry.id   AF-A0A371CY62-F1
#
_cell.length_a   1.000
_cell.length_b   1.000
_cell.length_c   1.000
_cell.angle_alpha   90.00
_cell.angle_beta   90.00
_cell.angle_gamma   90.00
#
_symmetry.space_group_name_H-M   'P 1'
#
loop_
_entity.id
_entity.type
_entity.pdbx_description
1 polymer ?
#
loop_
_entity_poly.entity_id
_entity_poly.type
_entity_poly.pdbx_seq_one_letter_code
_entity_poly.pdbx_strand_id
1 'polypeptide(L)' 'KVLAMTADNAAANDTMMDILAQKLPEFGGKYARARCFDHIVNLCAKSVLRPFDVEKRRQGDAVQDAEKE' A
#
# COMPACT_ATOMS: atom_id res chain seq x y z
N LYS A 1 18.32 6.08 20.78
CA LYS A 1 18.69 5.80 19.37
C LYS A 1 17.53 5.11 18.67
N VAL A 2 17.03 5.65 17.55
CA VAL A 2 15.99 4.99 16.74
C VAL A 2 16.69 4.11 15.71
N LEU A 3 16.41 2.81 15.72
CA LEU A 3 17.10 1.84 14.85
C LEU A 3 16.31 1.51 13.59
N ALA A 4 14.98 1.47 13.70
CA ALA A 4 14.09 1.18 12.60
C ALA A 4 12.73 1.85 12.79
N MET A 5 11.99 2.04 11.70
CA MET A 5 10.62 2.56 11.67
C MET A 5 9.78 1.77 10.67
N THR A 6 8.56 1.42 11.05
CA THR A 6 7.59 0.82 10.13
C THR A 6 6.62 1.89 9.65
N ALA A 7 6.41 1.98 8.33
CA ALA A 7 5.43 2.89 7.72
C ALA A 7 4.76 2.24 6.50
N ASP A 8 3.53 2.62 6.16
CA ASP A 8 2.81 2.10 4.99
C ASP A 8 3.47 2.51 3.66
N ASN A 9 3.04 1.91 2.55
CA ASN A 9 3.68 2.09 1.24
C ASN A 9 3.21 3.35 0.50
N ALA A 10 3.23 4.49 1.19
CA ALA A 10 2.85 5.79 0.64
C ALA A 10 4.09 6.67 0.36
N ALA A 11 4.02 7.49 -0.70
CA ALA A 11 5.09 8.40 -1.10
C ALA A 11 5.38 9.49 -0.05
N ALA A 12 4.37 9.93 0.69
CA ALA A 12 4.55 10.88 1.80
C ALA A 12 5.53 10.36 2.86
N ASN A 13 5.56 9.06 3.08
CA ASN A 13 6.49 8.44 4.02
C ASN A 13 7.92 8.38 3.47
N ASP A 14 8.13 8.50 2.17
CA ASP A 14 9.49 8.62 1.63
C ASP A 14 10.08 9.97 2.06
N THR A 15 9.33 11.07 1.89
CA THR A 15 9.71 12.40 2.39
C THR A 15 9.93 12.44 3.90
N MET A 16 9.08 11.75 4.67
CA MET A 16 9.24 11.64 6.12
C MET A 16 10.60 11.01 6.49
N MET A 17 11.01 9.93 5.80
CA MET A 17 12.29 9.27 6.09
C MET A 17 13.49 10.17 5.83
N ASP A 18 13.43 11.00 4.77
CA ASP A 18 14.49 11.96 4.45
C ASP A 18 14.61 13.03 5.54
N ILE A 19 13.48 13.54 6.02
CA ILE A 19 13.44 14.52 7.12
C ILE A 19 13.98 13.90 8.42
N LEU A 20 13.62 12.65 8.71
CA LEU A 20 14.09 11.95 9.91
C LEU A 20 15.60 11.71 9.85
N ALA A 21 16.16 11.37 8.68
CA ALA A 21 17.61 11.21 8.51
C ALA A 21 18.37 12.51 8.79
N GLN A 22 17.78 13.67 8.47
CA GLN A 22 18.36 14.98 8.77
C GLN A 22 18.25 15.34 10.25
N LYS A 23 17.13 15.00 10.89
CA LYS A 23 16.84 15.38 12.29
C LYS A 23 17.42 14.42 13.32
N LEU A 24 17.70 13.18 12.94
CA LEU A 24 18.21 12.12 13.81
C LEU A 24 19.56 11.63 13.27
N PRO A 25 20.70 12.18 13.74
CA PRO A 25 22.02 11.91 13.19
C PRO A 25 22.43 10.43 13.14
N GLU A 26 21.85 9.60 14.02
CA GLU A 26 22.13 8.16 14.10
C GLU A 26 21.07 7.28 13.45
N PHE A 27 20.04 7.88 12.84
CA PHE A 27 18.99 7.14 12.17
C PHE A 27 19.48 6.70 10.79
N GLY A 28 19.32 5.42 10.45
CA GLY A 28 19.76 4.85 9.17
C GLY A 28 18.99 5.35 7.92
N GLY A 29 18.19 6.41 8.06
CA GLY A 29 17.35 6.96 6.99
C GLY A 29 16.50 5.88 6.34
N LYS A 30 16.42 5.90 5.01
CA LYS A 30 15.62 4.93 4.22
C LYS A 30 15.95 3.45 4.51
N TYR A 31 17.19 3.12 4.88
CA TYR A 31 17.59 1.74 5.20
C TYR A 31 17.02 1.24 6.53
N ALA A 32 16.62 2.17 7.40
CA ALA A 32 15.95 1.88 8.66
C ALA A 32 14.42 1.73 8.50
N ARG A 33 13.86 1.83 7.28
CA ARG A 33 12.43 1.68 7.05
C ARG A 33 12.02 0.24 6.75
N ALA A 34 11.13 -0.29 7.58
CA ALA A 34 10.27 -1.42 7.22
C ALA A 34 8.95 -0.90 6.60
N ARG A 35 8.40 -1.63 5.63
CA ARG A 35 7.05 -1.35 5.10
C ARG A 35 6.02 -2.12 5.92
N CYS A 36 4.85 -1.52 6.16
CA CYS A 36 3.78 -2.16 6.92
C CYS A 36 3.33 -3.46 6.22
N PHE A 37 3.46 -4.60 6.92
CA PHE A 37 3.14 -5.93 6.38
C PHE A 37 1.69 -6.01 5.89
N ASP A 38 0.74 -5.57 6.72
CA ASP A 38 -0.69 -5.58 6.39
C ASP A 38 -0.99 -4.79 5.11
N HIS A 39 -0.29 -3.66 4.91
CA HIS A 39 -0.43 -2.86 3.70
C HIS A 39 0.10 -3.60 2.46
N ILE A 40 1.22 -4.32 2.59
CA ILE A 40 1.74 -5.16 1.51
C ILE A 40 0.76 -6.29 1.17
N VAL A 41 0.21 -6.98 2.18
CA VAL A 41 -0.80 -8.03 1.95
C VAL A 41 -2.02 -7.48 1.22
N ASN A 42 -2.53 -6.31 1.63
CA ASN A 42 -3.63 -5.63 0.95
C ASN A 42 -3.30 -5.28 -0.51
N LEU A 43 -2.09 -4.79 -0.80
CA LEU A 43 -1.65 -4.52 -2.17
C LEU A 43 -1.55 -5.80 -3.01
N CYS A 44 -1.03 -6.89 -2.44
CA CYS A 44 -1.00 -8.20 -3.10
C CYS A 44 -2.41 -8.67 -3.43
N ALA A 45 -3.33 -8.63 -2.46
CA ALA A 45 -4.72 -9.03 -2.66
C ALA A 45 -5.40 -8.20 -3.77
N LYS A 46 -5.27 -6.86 -3.73
CA LYS A 46 -5.79 -5.97 -4.78
C LYS A 46 -5.21 -6.30 -6.15
N SER A 47 -3.92 -6.64 -6.22
CA SER A 47 -3.26 -6.97 -7.49
C SER A 47 -3.76 -8.29 -8.07
N VAL A 48 -3.97 -9.30 -7.22
CA VAL A 48 -4.53 -10.61 -7.62
C VAL A 48 -5.98 -10.49 -8.05
N LEU A 49 -6.77 -9.66 -7.35
CA LEU A 49 -8.20 -9.48 -7.63
C LEU A 49 -8.48 -8.52 -8.79
N ARG A 50 -7.50 -7.70 -9.22
CA ARG A 50 -7.65 -6.69 -10.28
C ARG A 50 -8.32 -7.21 -11.58
N PRO A 51 -8.04 -8.43 -12.09
CA PRO A 51 -8.72 -8.95 -13.27
C PRO A 51 -10.21 -9.24 -13.07
N PHE A 52 -10.63 -9.47 -11.83
CA PHE A 52 -12.02 -9.75 -11.44
C PHE A 52 -12.74 -8.49 -10.97
N ASP A 53 -12.03 -7.36 -10.89
CA ASP A 53 -12.62 -6.08 -10.53
C ASP A 53 -13.45 -5.61 -11.73
N VAL A 54 -14.75 -5.91 -11.69
CA VAL A 54 -15.69 -5.46 -12.69
C VAL A 54 -15.71 -3.94 -12.61
N GLU A 55 -15.34 -3.22 -13.68
CA GLU A 55 -15.43 -1.76 -13.71
C GLU A 55 -16.79 -1.34 -13.18
N LYS A 56 -16.86 -0.31 -12.32
CA LYS A 56 -18.13 0.13 -11.70
C LYS A 56 -19.28 0.34 -12.71
N ARG A 57 -18.97 0.58 -14.00
CA ARG A 57 -19.96 0.60 -15.09
C ARG A 57 -20.50 -0.78 -15.48
N ARG A 58 -19.65 -1.81 -15.52
CA ARG A 58 -20.01 -3.19 -15.86
C ARG A 58 -20.59 -4.00 -14.69
N GLN A 59 -20.45 -3.52 -13.44
CA GLN A 59 -21.05 -4.19 -12.27
C GLN A 59 -22.58 -4.28 -12.39
N GLY A 60 -23.24 -3.24 -12.91
CA GLY A 60 -24.69 -3.26 -13.13
C GLY A 60 -25.12 -4.31 -14.17
N ASP A 61 -24.37 -4.40 -15.28
CA ASP A 61 -24.67 -5.33 -16.37
C ASP A 61 -24.40 -6.79 -15.98
N ALA A 62 -23.28 -7.05 -15.29
CA ALA A 62 -22.91 -8.39 -14.83
C ALA A 62 -23.88 -8.96 -13.77
N VAL A 63 -24.43 -8.10 -12.89
CA VAL A 63 -25.44 -8.52 -11.91
C VAL A 63 -26.77 -8.84 -12.62
N GLN A 64 -27.17 -8.04 -13.62
CA GLN A 64 -28.40 -8.30 -14.39
C GLN A 64 -28.32 -9.54 -15.29
N ASP A 65 -27.14 -9.87 -15.81
CA ASP A 65 -26.94 -11.08 -16.61
C ASP A 65 -26.91 -12.35 -15.73
N ALA A 66 -26.36 -12.27 -14.51
CA ALA A 66 -26.36 -13.37 -13.55
C ALA A 66 -27.75 -13.65 -12.92
N GLU A 67 -28.63 -12.64 -12.85
CA GLU A 67 -30.00 -12.79 -12.36
C GLU A 67 -30.97 -13.39 -13.40
N LYS A 68 -30.52 -13.57 -14.66
CA LYS A 68 -31.33 -14.11 -15.77
C LYS A 68 -31.07 -15.60 -16.07
N GLU A 69 -30.06 -16.22 -15.46
CA GLU A 69 -29.88 -17.68 -15.40
C GLU A 69 -30.55 -18.27 -14.15
#